data_AF-A0A6C1PLD1-F1
#
_entry.id   AF-A0A6C1PLD1-F1
#
_cell.length_a   1.000
_cell.length_b   1.000
_cell.length_c   1.000
_cell.angle_alpha   90.00
_cell.angle_beta   90.00
_cell.angle_gamma   90.00
#
_symmetry.space_group_name_H-M   'P 1'
#
loop_
_entity.id
_entity.type
_entity.pdbx_description
1 polymer ?
#
loop_
_entity_poly.entity_id
_entity_poly.type
_entity_poly.pdbx_seq_one_letter_code
_entity_poly.pdbx_strand_id
1 'polypeptide(L)'
;MLRELREDENAVIDYLKIDVEGDELAVLQGLRDEHVPIVRQAVIEVHSKRLADDVRTYMERHGFEIAVDAGLSSGTGVRRVYAFRP
;
A
#
# COMPACT_ATOMS: atom_id res chain seq x y z
N MET A 1 -32.80 -13.34 -7.29
CA MET A 1 -31.89 -14.00 -6.34
C MET A 1 -30.60 -13.20 -6.29
N LEU A 2 -30.52 -12.24 -5.37
CA LEU A 2 -29.30 -11.46 -5.13
C LEU A 2 -28.37 -12.33 -4.28
N ARG A 3 -27.21 -12.69 -4.82
CA ARG A 3 -26.17 -13.39 -4.06
C ARG A 3 -25.54 -12.35 -3.15
N GLU A 4 -25.75 -12.46 -1.84
CA GLU A 4 -24.99 -11.68 -0.86
C GLU A 4 -23.49 -11.94 -1.11
N LEU A 5 -22.73 -10.88 -1.38
CA LEU A 5 -21.27 -10.91 -1.29
C LEU A 5 -20.95 -11.01 0.20
N ARG A 6 -20.85 -12.23 0.73
CA ARG A 6 -20.31 -12.44 2.07
C ARG A 6 -18.81 -12.19 2.02
N GLU A 7 -18.30 -11.40 2.96
CA GLU A 7 -16.86 -11.28 3.18
C GLU A 7 -16.32 -12.68 3.51
N ASP A 8 -15.28 -13.09 2.80
CA ASP A 8 -14.60 -14.36 3.05
C ASP A 8 -13.74 -14.18 4.29
N GLU A 9 -14.06 -14.89 5.37
CA GLU A 9 -13.33 -14.85 6.65
C GLU A 9 -11.88 -15.33 6.50
N ASN A 10 -11.52 -15.97 5.38
CA ASN A 10 -10.17 -16.38 5.03
C ASN A 10 -9.54 -15.56 3.90
N ALA A 11 -10.13 -14.41 3.54
CA ALA A 11 -9.58 -13.56 2.49
C ALA A 11 -8.16 -13.10 2.86
N VAL A 12 -7.20 -13.41 2.00
CA VAL A 12 -5.81 -12.93 2.08
C VAL A 12 -5.48 -12.27 0.76
N ILE A 13 -4.88 -11.09 0.83
CA ILE A 13 -4.33 -10.38 -0.32
C ILE A 13 -2.82 -10.62 -0.30
N ASP A 14 -2.34 -11.56 -1.11
CA ASP A 14 -0.91 -11.84 -1.20
C ASP A 14 -0.12 -10.63 -1.72
N TYR A 15 -0.71 -9.83 -2.62
CA TYR A 15 -0.07 -8.67 -3.23
C TYR A 15 -1.08 -7.57 -3.59
N LEU A 16 -0.88 -6.37 -3.05
CA LEU A 16 -1.67 -5.18 -3.34
C LEU A 16 -0.85 -4.15 -4.14
N LYS A 17 -1.34 -3.71 -5.30
CA LYS A 17 -0.78 -2.55 -6.01
C LYS A 17 -1.65 -1.33 -5.76
N ILE A 18 -1.02 -0.21 -5.37
CA ILE A 18 -1.66 1.11 -5.31
C ILE A 18 -0.90 2.05 -6.25
N ASP A 19 -1.65 2.67 -7.15
CA ASP A 19 -1.14 3.59 -8.16
C ASP A 19 -2.32 4.47 -8.58
N VAL A 20 -2.47 5.61 -7.90
CA VAL A 20 -3.66 6.48 -8.00
C VAL A 20 -3.26 7.93 -8.25
N GLU A 21 -2.06 8.14 -8.77
CA GLU A 21 -1.56 9.45 -9.24
C GLU A 21 -1.54 10.54 -8.15
N GLY A 22 -1.07 10.20 -6.95
CA GLY A 22 -0.76 11.16 -5.86
C GLY A 22 -1.64 11.06 -4.61
N ASP A 23 -2.75 10.32 -4.67
CA ASP A 23 -3.68 10.09 -3.56
C ASP A 23 -3.39 8.80 -2.77
N GLU A 24 -2.19 8.23 -2.90
CA GLU A 24 -1.87 6.91 -2.34
C GLU A 24 -2.06 6.83 -0.82
N LEU A 25 -1.68 7.89 -0.11
CA LEU A 25 -1.87 7.95 1.35
C LEU A 25 -3.36 8.01 1.73
N ALA A 26 -4.20 8.67 0.94
CA ALA A 26 -5.63 8.74 1.19
C ALA A 26 -6.29 7.37 0.99
N VAL A 27 -5.86 6.61 -0.04
CA VAL A 27 -6.30 5.23 -0.25
C VAL A 27 -5.95 4.37 0.96
N LEU A 28 -4.71 4.46 1.44
CA LEU A 28 -4.26 3.71 2.62
C LEU A 28 -5.06 4.06 3.88
N GLN A 29 -5.26 5.35 4.15
CA GLN A 29 -6.03 5.84 5.30
C GLN A 29 -7.52 5.53 5.20
N GLY A 30 -8.03 5.25 4.00
CA GLY A 30 -9.40 4.81 3.76
C GLY A 30 -9.62 3.31 3.97
N LEU A 31 -8.55 2.51 4.14
CA LEU A 31 -8.68 1.11 4.51
C LEU A 31 -9.20 1.00 5.94
N ARG A 32 -10.13 0.07 6.15
CA ARG A 32 -10.58 -0.30 7.50
C ARG A 32 -9.44 -1.03 8.21
N ASP A 33 -9.32 -0.84 9.52
CA ASP A 33 -8.25 -1.47 10.32
C ASP A 33 -8.20 -2.99 10.15
N GLU A 34 -9.35 -3.64 9.96
CA GLU A 34 -9.48 -5.09 9.71
C GLU A 34 -8.96 -5.54 8.32
N HIS A 35 -8.87 -4.64 7.35
CA HIS A 35 -8.35 -4.93 6.01
C HIS A 35 -6.83 -4.85 5.91
N VAL A 36 -6.19 -4.10 6.81
CA VAL A 36 -4.74 -3.94 6.76
C VAL A 36 -4.01 -5.25 7.10
N PRO A 37 -4.45 -6.07 8.09
CA PRO A 37 -3.85 -7.36 8.42
C PRO A 37 -3.89 -8.41 7.32
N ILE A 38 -4.88 -8.38 6.43
CA ILE A 38 -5.04 -9.42 5.37
C ILE A 38 -4.11 -9.21 4.17
N VAL A 39 -3.47 -8.04 4.05
CA VAL A 39 -2.48 -7.75 3.00
C VAL A 39 -1.10 -8.27 3.42
N ARG A 40 -0.52 -9.20 2.65
CA ARG A 40 0.84 -9.71 2.93
C ARG A 40 1.93 -8.82 2.35
N GLN A 41 1.68 -8.29 1.16
CA GLN A 41 2.64 -7.46 0.44
C GLN A 41 1.93 -6.32 -0.28
N ALA A 42 2.59 -5.18 -0.40
CA ALA A 42 2.12 -4.09 -1.23
C ALA A 42 3.24 -3.43 -2.03
N VAL A 43 2.91 -2.94 -3.21
CA VAL A 43 3.71 -1.95 -3.95
C VAL A 43 2.89 -0.70 -4.15
N ILE A 44 3.50 0.44 -3.83
CA ILE A 44 2.85 1.74 -3.88
C ILE A 44 3.74 2.66 -4.70
N GLU A 45 3.24 3.07 -5.86
CA GLU A 45 3.91 4.06 -6.69
C GLU A 45 3.50 5.46 -6.23
N VAL A 46 4.48 6.29 -5.86
CA VAL A 46 4.24 7.63 -5.32
C VAL A 46 5.02 8.68 -6.09
N HIS A 47 4.41 9.84 -6.26
CA HIS A 47 4.90 10.89 -7.15
C HIS A 47 5.80 11.93 -6.47
N SER A 48 6.22 11.69 -5.22
CA SER A 48 7.20 12.54 -4.55
C SER A 48 7.95 11.82 -3.43
N LYS A 49 9.11 12.37 -3.02
CA LYS A 49 9.85 11.87 -1.85
C LYS A 49 9.04 12.01 -0.56
N ARG A 50 8.38 13.15 -0.38
CA ARG A 50 7.57 13.41 0.82
C ARG A 50 6.46 12.37 0.96
N LEU A 51 5.74 12.08 -0.13
CA LEU A 51 4.69 11.08 -0.11
C LEU A 51 5.23 9.68 0.16
N ALA A 52 6.41 9.34 -0.35
CA ALA A 52 7.09 8.09 -0.01
C ALA A 52 7.39 7.97 1.49
N ASP A 53 7.85 9.06 2.12
CA ASP A 53 8.16 9.09 3.56
C ASP A 53 6.87 8.98 4.42
N ASP A 54 5.78 9.62 3.98
CA ASP A 54 4.47 9.55 4.64
C ASP A 54 3.87 8.13 4.54
N VAL A 55 3.88 7.53 3.34
CA VAL A 55 3.43 6.15 3.10
C VAL A 55 4.27 5.15 3.89
N ARG A 56 5.60 5.30 3.88
CA ARG A 56 6.50 4.47 4.68
C ARG A 56 6.13 4.52 6.16
N THR A 57 5.97 5.71 6.72
CA THR A 57 5.62 5.90 8.13
C THR A 57 4.28 5.26 8.47
N TYR A 58 3.29 5.37 7.57
CA TYR A 58 1.98 4.74 7.74
C TYR A 58 2.10 3.21 7.78
N MET A 59 2.79 2.62 6.81
CA MET A 59 2.88 1.16 6.68
C MET A 59 3.75 0.53 7.79
N GLU A 60 4.85 1.18 8.21
CA GLU A 60 5.66 0.74 9.36
C GLU A 60 4.83 0.68 10.65
N ARG A 61 3.95 1.67 10.88
CA ARG A 61 3.02 1.66 12.03
C ARG A 61 2.03 0.49 12.01
N HIS A 62 1.74 -0.06 10.83
CA HIS A 62 0.87 -1.22 10.64
C HIS A 62 1.63 -2.55 10.53
N GLY A 63 2.90 -2.57 10.96
CA GLY A 63 3.70 -3.78 11.10
C GLY A 63 4.27 -4.31 9.78
N PHE A 64 4.40 -3.47 8.76
CA PHE A 64 5.12 -3.83 7.54
C PHE A 64 6.60 -3.45 7.63
N GLU A 65 7.46 -4.30 7.06
CA GLU A 65 8.82 -3.98 6.68
C GLU A 65 8.83 -3.27 5.33
N ILE A 66 9.58 -2.16 5.22
CA ILE A 66 9.52 -1.27 4.05
C ILE A 66 10.87 -1.18 3.32
N ALA A 67 10.83 -1.29 2.00
CA ALA A 67 11.91 -0.92 1.10
C ALA A 67 11.43 0.17 0.13
N VAL A 68 12.25 1.18 -0.13
CA VAL A 68 11.93 2.28 -1.06
C VAL A 68 12.91 2.26 -2.22
N ASP A 69 12.39 2.17 -3.44
CA ASP A 69 13.13 2.30 -4.68
C ASP A 69 12.87 3.67 -5.31
N ALA A 70 13.95 4.42 -5.55
CA ALA A 70 13.89 5.73 -6.19
C ALA A 70 13.87 5.67 -7.72
N GLY A 71 13.98 4.47 -8.30
CA GLY A 71 14.04 4.25 -9.74
C GLY A 71 15.31 4.80 -10.40
N LEU A 72 15.48 4.51 -11.69
CA LEU A 72 16.55 5.07 -12.53
C LEU A 72 16.23 6.50 -13.02
N SER A 73 14.97 6.93 -12.89
CA SER A 73 14.44 8.20 -13.37
C SER A 73 14.32 9.23 -12.24
N SER A 74 15.41 9.47 -11.51
CA SER A 74 15.48 10.47 -10.42
C SER A 74 15.02 11.88 -10.83
N GLY A 75 14.95 12.17 -12.14
CA GLY A 75 14.38 13.40 -12.69
C GLY A 75 12.85 13.51 -12.71
N THR A 76 12.10 12.40 -12.54
CA THR A 76 10.62 12.39 -12.59
C THR A 76 9.96 12.50 -11.21
N GLY A 77 10.67 12.17 -10.14
CA GLY A 77 10.12 12.21 -8.78
C GLY A 77 9.31 10.97 -8.37
N VAL A 78 9.05 10.04 -9.29
CA VAL A 78 8.35 8.77 -9.01
C VAL A 78 9.22 7.84 -8.16
N ARG A 79 8.60 7.20 -7.17
CA ARG A 79 9.23 6.25 -6.24
C ARG A 79 8.30 5.06 -6.05
N ARG A 80 8.88 3.90 -5.71
CA ARG A 80 8.12 2.71 -5.32
C ARG A 80 8.40 2.38 -3.88
N VAL A 81 7.34 2.27 -3.08
CA VAL A 81 7.38 1.76 -1.72
C VAL A 81 6.92 0.30 -1.76
N TYR A 82 7.81 -0.61 -1.40
CA TYR A 82 7.50 -2.02 -1.21
C TYR A 82 7.28 -2.27 0.28
N ALA A 83 6.15 -2.86 0.62
CA ALA A 83 5.79 -3.22 1.99
C ALA A 83 5.60 -4.72 2.10
N PHE A 84 6.19 -5.34 3.10
CA PHE A 84 6.14 -6.78 3.34
C PHE A 84 5.77 -7.08 4.80
N ARG A 85 4.90 -8.06 5.02
CA ARG A 85 4.58 -8.59 6.35
C ARG A 85 5.01 -10.08 6.42
N PRO A 86 5.91 -10.45 7.34
CA PRO A 86 6.37 -11.83 7.52
C PRO A 86 5.27 -12.79 7.98
#